data_AF-A0A6J8ADY6-F1
#
_entry.id   AF-A0A6J8ADY6-F1
#
_cell.length_a   1.000
_cell.length_b   1.000
_cell.length_c   1.000
_cell.angle_alpha   90.00
_cell.angle_beta   90.00
_cell.angle_gamma   90.00
#
_symmetry.space_group_name_H-M   'P 1'
#
loop_
_entity.id
_entity.type
_entity.pdbx_description
1 polymer ?
#
loop_
_entity_poly.entity_id
_entity_poly.type
_entity_poly.pdbx_seq_one_letter_code
_entity_poly.pdbx_strand_id
1 'polypeptide(L)'
;MESKNFLGVILLVLTQFTEPVQSQGPTNNSIAAAVSDAAREVSARRSGGLSPAQRAAAGLSGPQGIASPPAVSPADTPISIHARFFSRREAPNFVEAIGFAGDLVTTATAKFAERNGGALPESAEFRRQLDPYCPVRAPVCNPNDLYRTANGSCNNLRNPLWGASFTTQARFLPPAYGDAFNLGLLPRRKSITGLPLPSPRDISNALFNTGTSPPRSKRFNIALTHFGQFIDHDFVSTPILRDGDKDIDCCIVNTPVSRPECFSFRTPPGDFIRTCMPFVRSDFGVEPGCVPGPRNQINQRTSVLDLSVTYGNTLDGQMDLRENGTGRLLEGLNRILPDGPPGSECLNGETCFKSGDNRPAEVPMLTVNHIIFLREHNDIVEKLRSLGYTDGEQLYQEAKKILTGIYQHIIYSEYLPVILGDIGMDIFGLRSTPTGFNTQYNPSVNPATRNAFGAAAYRFGHSLIGSFVESFNEDFTPLDKNPMEDHFFSTRSIRKF
;
A
#
# COMPACT_ATOMS: atom_id res chain seq x y z
N MET A 1 -5.27 8.34 -69.30
CA MET A 1 -5.56 6.95 -69.73
C MET A 1 -4.60 6.06 -68.97
N GLU A 2 -5.09 5.53 -67.85
CA GLU A 2 -5.22 4.08 -67.56
C GLU A 2 -3.95 3.55 -66.89
N SER A 3 -3.87 3.44 -65.55
CA SER A 3 -4.44 2.41 -64.66
C SER A 3 -4.15 0.97 -65.10
N LYS A 4 -3.27 0.28 -64.35
CA LYS A 4 -3.51 -1.06 -63.76
C LYS A 4 -2.27 -1.65 -63.07
N ASN A 5 -2.52 -2.11 -61.84
CA ASN A 5 -1.99 -3.32 -61.20
C ASN A 5 -0.49 -3.45 -60.90
N PHE A 6 -0.13 -3.17 -59.64
CA PHE A 6 1.01 -3.79 -58.97
C PHE A 6 0.62 -4.25 -57.56
N LEU A 7 -0.09 -5.38 -57.49
CA LEU A 7 -0.28 -6.19 -56.29
C LEU A 7 -0.24 -7.64 -56.75
N GLY A 8 0.89 -8.31 -56.54
CA GLY A 8 1.06 -9.68 -57.02
C GLY A 8 2.48 -10.21 -57.01
N VAL A 9 3.24 -10.01 -55.93
CA VAL A 9 4.40 -10.87 -55.61
C VAL A 9 4.50 -10.96 -54.09
N ILE A 10 4.02 -12.07 -53.53
CA ILE A 10 4.45 -12.80 -52.32
C ILE A 10 3.37 -13.88 -52.12
N LEU A 11 3.55 -15.02 -52.79
CA LEU A 11 2.90 -16.28 -52.42
C LEU A 11 3.66 -17.41 -53.09
N LEU A 12 4.61 -18.03 -52.39
CA LEU A 12 5.10 -19.41 -52.58
C LEU A 12 6.47 -19.60 -51.90
N VAL A 13 6.48 -19.68 -50.56
CA VAL A 13 7.23 -20.70 -49.81
C VAL A 13 6.51 -20.80 -48.46
N LEU A 14 5.91 -21.96 -48.17
CA LEU A 14 5.59 -22.55 -46.86
C LEU A 14 4.34 -23.44 -47.00
N THR A 15 4.53 -24.61 -47.62
CA THR A 15 3.62 -25.74 -47.45
C THR A 15 4.44 -26.95 -47.09
N GLN A 16 4.65 -27.16 -45.78
CA GLN A 16 4.83 -28.49 -45.21
C GLN A 16 4.66 -28.42 -43.69
N PHE A 17 3.72 -29.23 -43.19
CA PHE A 17 3.37 -29.53 -41.81
C PHE A 17 2.68 -28.43 -40.98
N THR A 18 1.36 -28.36 -41.08
CA THR A 18 0.49 -28.24 -39.88
C THR A 18 -0.69 -29.18 -40.06
N GLU A 19 -0.73 -30.26 -39.28
CA GLU A 19 -2.02 -30.89 -38.97
C GLU A 19 -2.87 -29.87 -38.18
N PRO A 20 -4.19 -29.81 -38.38
CA PRO A 20 -5.03 -29.00 -37.54
C PRO A 20 -5.05 -29.63 -36.15
N VAL A 21 -4.29 -29.05 -35.21
CA VAL A 21 -4.58 -29.24 -33.79
C VAL A 21 -6.00 -28.71 -33.60
N GLN A 22 -6.95 -29.62 -33.45
CA GLN A 22 -8.30 -29.29 -32.98
C GLN A 22 -8.14 -28.64 -31.60
N SER A 23 -8.09 -27.29 -31.56
CA SER A 23 -8.23 -26.57 -30.30
C SER A 23 -9.67 -26.76 -29.86
N GLN A 24 -9.90 -27.77 -29.02
CA GLN A 24 -11.12 -27.81 -28.21
C GLN A 24 -11.20 -26.45 -27.51
N GLY A 25 -12.32 -25.73 -27.69
CA GLY A 25 -12.55 -24.48 -26.98
C GLY A 25 -12.35 -24.67 -25.46
N PRO A 26 -12.09 -23.60 -24.71
CA PRO A 26 -11.75 -23.70 -23.29
C PRO A 26 -12.82 -24.50 -22.55
N THR A 27 -12.46 -25.69 -22.06
CA THR A 27 -13.38 -26.57 -21.33
C THR A 27 -13.30 -26.28 -19.83
N ASN A 28 -14.39 -26.53 -19.08
CA ASN A 28 -14.39 -26.43 -17.61
C ASN A 28 -13.27 -27.27 -16.96
N ASN A 29 -12.86 -28.36 -17.60
CA ASN A 29 -11.74 -29.20 -17.18
C ASN A 29 -10.39 -28.47 -17.24
N SER A 30 -10.20 -27.58 -18.22
CA SER A 30 -8.98 -26.77 -18.34
C SER A 30 -8.84 -25.74 -17.22
N ILE A 31 -9.96 -25.16 -16.77
CA ILE A 31 -10.03 -24.24 -15.62
C ILE A 31 -9.68 -25.00 -14.33
N ALA A 32 -10.31 -26.16 -14.09
CA ALA A 32 -10.07 -27.00 -12.90
C ALA A 32 -8.61 -27.42 -12.77
N ALA A 33 -8.00 -27.85 -13.88
CA ALA A 33 -6.61 -28.23 -13.87
C ALA A 33 -5.67 -27.03 -13.64
N ALA A 34 -5.97 -25.85 -14.21
CA ALA A 34 -5.18 -24.64 -13.98
C ALA A 34 -5.24 -24.17 -12.52
N VAL A 35 -6.43 -24.18 -11.90
CA VAL A 35 -6.63 -23.84 -10.49
C VAL A 35 -5.90 -24.82 -9.58
N SER A 36 -6.03 -26.13 -9.83
CA SER A 36 -5.35 -27.16 -9.03
C SER A 36 -3.82 -27.05 -9.09
N ASP A 37 -3.26 -26.83 -10.27
CA ASP A 37 -1.83 -26.61 -10.44
C ASP A 37 -1.35 -25.35 -9.72
N ALA A 38 -2.10 -24.25 -9.86
CA ALA A 38 -1.80 -22.99 -9.20
C ALA A 38 -1.84 -23.14 -7.67
N ALA A 39 -2.84 -23.84 -7.13
CA ALA A 39 -2.94 -24.08 -5.68
C ALA A 39 -1.73 -24.84 -5.14
N ARG A 40 -1.24 -25.85 -5.86
CA ARG A 40 -0.02 -26.60 -5.50
C ARG A 40 1.22 -25.71 -5.54
N GLU A 41 1.40 -24.94 -6.60
CA GLU A 41 2.56 -24.06 -6.79
C GLU A 41 2.60 -22.92 -5.76
N VAL A 42 1.48 -22.23 -5.56
CA VAL A 42 1.38 -21.11 -4.61
C VAL A 42 1.57 -21.62 -3.18
N SER A 43 0.96 -22.76 -2.83
CA SER A 43 1.17 -23.38 -1.52
C SER A 43 2.64 -23.72 -1.32
N ALA A 44 3.31 -24.35 -2.30
CA ALA A 44 4.74 -24.65 -2.20
C ALA A 44 5.60 -23.38 -2.02
N ARG A 45 5.34 -22.31 -2.79
CA ARG A 45 6.07 -21.03 -2.67
C ARG A 45 5.88 -20.33 -1.33
N ARG A 46 4.64 -20.28 -0.82
CA ARG A 46 4.28 -19.53 0.41
C ARG A 46 4.42 -20.35 1.70
N SER A 47 4.48 -21.68 1.61
CA SER A 47 4.65 -22.60 2.75
C SER A 47 6.01 -22.56 3.43
N GLY A 48 6.97 -21.77 2.92
CA GLY A 48 8.25 -21.49 3.58
C GLY A 48 8.15 -20.76 4.93
N GLY A 49 6.95 -20.35 5.39
CA GLY A 49 6.79 -19.51 6.59
C GLY A 49 5.54 -19.70 7.48
N LEU A 50 4.63 -20.67 7.23
CA LEU A 50 3.46 -20.84 8.10
C LEU A 50 3.78 -21.64 9.38
N SER A 51 3.44 -21.10 10.54
CA SER A 51 3.60 -21.80 11.81
C SER A 51 2.70 -23.06 11.90
N PRO A 52 3.07 -24.07 12.71
CA PRO A 52 2.24 -25.27 12.91
C PRO A 52 0.79 -24.98 13.37
N ALA A 53 0.55 -23.87 14.07
CA ALA A 53 -0.78 -23.46 14.53
C ALA A 53 -1.68 -22.95 13.38
N GLN A 54 -1.11 -22.26 12.39
CA GLN A 54 -1.84 -21.78 11.20
C GLN A 54 -2.23 -22.93 10.25
N ARG A 55 -1.51 -24.06 10.30
CA ARG A 55 -1.87 -25.29 9.56
C ARG A 55 -3.09 -26.01 10.16
N ALA A 56 -3.33 -25.87 11.46
CA ALA A 56 -4.45 -26.53 12.15
C ALA A 56 -5.82 -25.92 11.81
N ALA A 57 -5.89 -24.66 11.37
CA ALA A 57 -7.12 -24.04 10.87
C ALA A 57 -7.50 -24.48 9.43
N ALA A 58 -6.61 -25.19 8.72
CA ALA A 58 -6.80 -25.57 7.31
C ALA A 58 -6.51 -27.06 6.97
N GLY A 59 -6.27 -27.92 7.98
CA GLY A 59 -6.41 -29.38 7.84
C GLY A 59 -5.35 -30.15 7.04
N LEU A 60 -4.05 -29.82 7.11
CA LEU A 60 -2.99 -30.58 6.40
C LEU A 60 -1.70 -30.77 7.24
N SER A 61 -1.12 -31.98 7.28
CA SER A 61 -0.09 -32.44 8.26
C SER A 61 1.28 -32.88 7.68
N GLY A 62 2.39 -32.37 8.28
CA GLY A 62 3.74 -33.00 8.48
C GLY A 62 4.88 -32.75 7.44
N PRO A 63 6.20 -33.02 7.71
CA PRO A 63 7.04 -32.94 8.94
C PRO A 63 8.32 -32.05 8.78
N GLN A 64 9.09 -31.84 9.87
CA GLN A 64 10.20 -30.87 10.04
C GLN A 64 11.63 -31.44 9.84
N GLY A 65 12.60 -30.56 9.51
CA GLY A 65 14.01 -30.68 9.97
C GLY A 65 15.09 -30.11 9.03
N ILE A 66 15.91 -29.15 9.53
CA ILE A 66 17.39 -29.01 9.45
C ILE A 66 17.78 -27.54 9.76
N ALA A 67 18.77 -27.36 10.65
CA ALA A 67 19.26 -26.07 11.13
C ALA A 67 20.23 -25.39 10.14
N SER A 68 20.16 -24.05 10.05
CA SER A 68 21.13 -23.21 9.33
C SER A 68 22.03 -22.42 10.32
N PRO A 69 23.29 -22.13 9.95
CA PRO A 69 24.29 -21.48 10.81
C PRO A 69 24.01 -19.97 11.02
N PRO A 70 24.68 -19.30 11.99
CA PRO A 70 24.18 -18.07 12.59
C PRO A 70 24.33 -16.84 11.68
N ALA A 71 23.25 -16.08 11.55
CA ALA A 71 23.23 -14.79 10.86
C ALA A 71 23.73 -13.66 11.79
N VAL A 72 24.61 -12.81 11.25
CA VAL A 72 25.02 -11.54 11.87
C VAL A 72 23.82 -10.58 11.81
N SER A 73 23.41 -10.03 12.96
CA SER A 73 22.25 -9.14 13.12
C SER A 73 22.46 -7.77 12.44
N PRO A 74 21.60 -7.35 11.48
CA PRO A 74 21.66 -6.03 10.84
C PRO A 74 20.42 -5.19 11.22
N ALA A 75 20.25 -4.86 12.50
CA ALA A 75 19.03 -4.19 12.97
C ALA A 75 18.78 -2.82 12.32
N ASP A 76 19.81 -2.01 12.05
CA ASP A 76 19.66 -0.57 11.72
C ASP A 76 20.38 -0.14 10.43
N THR A 77 20.35 -0.99 9.41
CA THR A 77 20.79 -0.60 8.06
C THR A 77 19.68 0.20 7.35
N PRO A 78 19.99 1.07 6.37
CA PRO A 78 18.96 1.73 5.54
C PRO A 78 17.95 0.74 4.93
N ILE A 79 18.41 -0.48 4.68
CA ILE A 79 17.64 -1.61 4.18
C ILE A 79 16.61 -2.09 5.22
N SER A 80 17.06 -2.38 6.44
CA SER A 80 16.17 -2.84 7.51
C SER A 80 15.19 -1.73 7.89
N ILE A 81 15.64 -0.48 7.94
CA ILE A 81 14.83 0.74 8.13
C ILE A 81 13.74 0.85 7.05
N HIS A 82 14.07 0.67 5.77
CA HIS A 82 13.10 0.71 4.67
C HIS A 82 12.03 -0.39 4.79
N ALA A 83 12.42 -1.61 5.17
CA ALA A 83 11.48 -2.72 5.33
C ALA A 83 10.42 -2.45 6.41
N ARG A 84 10.77 -1.70 7.47
CA ARG A 84 9.83 -1.32 8.55
C ARG A 84 8.66 -0.48 8.05
N PHE A 85 8.86 0.30 6.99
CA PHE A 85 7.80 1.11 6.38
C PHE A 85 6.63 0.27 5.86
N PHE A 86 6.88 -0.97 5.44
CA PHE A 86 5.89 -1.83 4.78
C PHE A 86 5.37 -2.96 5.69
N SER A 87 5.41 -2.76 7.01
CA SER A 87 4.93 -3.74 7.99
C SER A 87 3.43 -4.04 7.81
N ARG A 88 3.01 -5.23 8.26
CA ARG A 88 1.62 -5.73 8.14
C ARG A 88 0.88 -5.72 9.47
N ARG A 89 1.07 -4.68 10.29
CA ARG A 89 0.51 -4.67 11.65
C ARG A 89 -1.02 -4.70 11.68
N GLU A 90 -1.65 -4.09 10.69
CA GLU A 90 -3.11 -4.06 10.59
C GLU A 90 -3.62 -5.33 9.90
N ALA A 91 -4.27 -6.19 10.67
CA ALA A 91 -4.87 -7.44 10.22
C ALA A 91 -3.93 -8.35 9.39
N PRO A 92 -2.78 -8.79 9.95
CA PRO A 92 -1.75 -9.55 9.23
C PRO A 92 -2.29 -10.81 8.56
N ASN A 93 -3.09 -11.60 9.29
CA ASN A 93 -3.71 -12.82 8.76
C ASN A 93 -4.65 -12.53 7.57
N PHE A 94 -5.35 -11.39 7.60
CA PHE A 94 -6.26 -10.99 6.52
C PHE A 94 -5.48 -10.53 5.28
N VAL A 95 -4.42 -9.73 5.48
CA VAL A 95 -3.51 -9.32 4.39
C VAL A 95 -2.85 -10.54 3.75
N GLU A 96 -2.40 -11.51 4.55
CA GLU A 96 -1.85 -12.78 4.06
C GLU A 96 -2.86 -13.58 3.24
N ALA A 97 -4.11 -13.68 3.69
CA ALA A 97 -5.17 -14.36 2.96
C ALA A 97 -5.47 -13.69 1.62
N ILE A 98 -5.55 -12.35 1.59
CA ILE A 98 -5.74 -11.57 0.35
C ILE A 98 -4.56 -11.76 -0.59
N GLY A 99 -3.34 -11.70 -0.06
CA GLY A 99 -2.11 -11.96 -0.79
C GLY A 99 -2.11 -13.35 -1.44
N PHE A 100 -2.49 -14.37 -0.67
CA PHE A 100 -2.58 -15.75 -1.15
C PHE A 100 -3.61 -15.89 -2.27
N ALA A 101 -4.79 -15.30 -2.09
CA ALA A 101 -5.85 -15.31 -3.10
C ALA A 101 -5.41 -14.62 -4.39
N GLY A 102 -4.74 -13.46 -4.30
CA GLY A 102 -4.19 -12.74 -5.44
C GLY A 102 -3.18 -13.58 -6.23
N ASP A 103 -2.27 -14.26 -5.54
CA ASP A 103 -1.26 -15.14 -6.15
C ASP A 103 -1.89 -16.36 -6.82
N LEU A 104 -2.86 -16.99 -6.16
CA LEU A 104 -3.61 -18.10 -6.71
C LEU A 104 -4.35 -17.71 -7.99
N VAL A 105 -5.09 -16.60 -7.96
CA VAL A 105 -5.88 -16.10 -9.11
C VAL A 105 -4.96 -15.74 -10.28
N THR A 106 -3.88 -15.01 -10.02
CA THR A 106 -2.93 -14.59 -11.06
C THR A 106 -2.24 -15.80 -11.69
N THR A 107 -1.78 -16.75 -10.85
CA THR A 107 -1.10 -17.97 -11.31
C THR A 107 -2.06 -18.89 -12.07
N ALA A 108 -3.30 -19.07 -11.59
CA ALA A 108 -4.32 -19.87 -12.29
C ALA A 108 -4.70 -19.24 -13.63
N THR A 109 -4.82 -17.91 -13.68
CA THR A 109 -5.09 -17.17 -14.92
C THR A 109 -3.95 -17.38 -15.93
N ALA A 110 -2.69 -17.31 -15.49
CA ALA A 110 -1.52 -17.54 -16.34
C ALA A 110 -1.46 -18.96 -16.88
N LYS A 111 -1.62 -19.97 -16.01
CA LYS A 111 -1.63 -21.38 -16.43
C LYS A 111 -2.77 -21.68 -17.40
N PHE A 112 -3.93 -21.06 -17.20
CA PHE A 112 -5.03 -21.19 -18.14
C PHE A 112 -4.66 -20.56 -19.50
N ALA A 113 -4.12 -19.35 -19.50
CA ALA A 113 -3.70 -18.66 -20.73
C ALA A 113 -2.63 -19.45 -21.50
N GLU A 114 -1.65 -20.02 -20.81
CA GLU A 114 -0.63 -20.91 -21.39
C GLU A 114 -1.24 -22.11 -22.12
N ARG A 115 -2.27 -22.73 -21.53
CA ARG A 115 -2.96 -23.90 -22.09
C ARG A 115 -3.89 -23.55 -23.25
N ASN A 116 -4.33 -22.30 -23.35
CA ASN A 116 -5.38 -21.86 -24.28
C ASN A 116 -4.89 -20.75 -25.22
N GLY A 117 -3.61 -20.74 -25.59
CA GLY A 117 -3.08 -19.82 -26.61
C GLY A 117 -3.21 -18.34 -26.27
N GLY A 118 -3.17 -17.99 -24.97
CA GLY A 118 -3.29 -16.63 -24.47
C GLY A 118 -4.72 -16.17 -24.17
N ALA A 119 -5.74 -17.01 -24.39
CA ALA A 119 -7.10 -16.68 -24.00
C ALA A 119 -7.24 -16.58 -22.47
N LEU A 120 -7.97 -15.57 -22.00
CA LEU A 120 -8.35 -15.47 -20.59
C LEU A 120 -9.57 -16.34 -20.29
N PRO A 121 -9.68 -16.91 -19.07
CA PRO A 121 -10.78 -17.80 -18.72
C PRO A 121 -12.11 -17.04 -18.63
N GLU A 122 -13.21 -17.74 -18.95
CA GLU A 122 -14.56 -17.22 -18.71
C GLU A 122 -14.76 -16.98 -17.21
N SER A 123 -15.28 -15.81 -16.85
CA SER A 123 -15.28 -15.35 -15.46
C SER A 123 -16.19 -16.19 -14.56
N ALA A 124 -17.32 -16.70 -15.05
CA ALA A 124 -18.30 -17.37 -14.19
C ALA A 124 -17.76 -18.69 -13.60
N GLU A 125 -17.26 -19.59 -14.47
CA GLU A 125 -16.71 -20.87 -14.02
C GLU A 125 -15.41 -20.70 -13.24
N PHE A 126 -14.53 -19.81 -13.69
CA PHE A 126 -13.27 -19.52 -13.00
C PHE A 126 -13.51 -19.00 -11.57
N ARG A 127 -14.48 -18.09 -11.41
CA ARG A 127 -14.87 -17.58 -10.08
C ARG A 127 -15.45 -18.69 -9.21
N ARG A 128 -16.29 -19.56 -9.76
CA ARG A 128 -16.90 -20.68 -8.99
C ARG A 128 -15.83 -21.56 -8.33
N GLN A 129 -14.76 -21.85 -9.05
CA GLN A 129 -13.69 -22.71 -8.55
C GLN A 129 -12.77 -22.03 -7.54
N LEU A 130 -12.68 -20.70 -7.58
CA LEU A 130 -11.86 -19.90 -6.68
C LEU A 130 -12.63 -19.28 -5.51
N ASP A 131 -13.97 -19.31 -5.52
CA ASP A 131 -14.83 -18.80 -4.45
C ASP A 131 -14.42 -19.27 -3.04
N PRO A 132 -14.02 -20.54 -2.82
CA PRO A 132 -13.54 -20.99 -1.52
C PRO A 132 -12.27 -20.26 -1.02
N TYR A 133 -11.51 -19.65 -1.93
CA TYR A 133 -10.27 -18.94 -1.66
C TYR A 133 -10.44 -17.40 -1.71
N CYS A 134 -11.67 -16.87 -1.79
CA CYS A 134 -11.94 -15.44 -1.88
C CYS A 134 -12.18 -14.79 -0.51
N PRO A 135 -11.19 -14.10 0.08
CA PRO A 135 -11.35 -13.48 1.40
C PRO A 135 -12.16 -12.19 1.36
N VAL A 136 -12.29 -11.54 0.19
CA VAL A 136 -12.96 -10.25 0.06
C VAL A 136 -14.38 -10.44 -0.47
N ARG A 137 -15.38 -10.23 0.40
CA ARG A 137 -16.80 -10.26 0.06
C ARG A 137 -17.43 -8.90 0.28
N ALA A 138 -18.31 -8.49 -0.62
CA ALA A 138 -19.03 -7.23 -0.49
C ALA A 138 -20.01 -7.33 0.70
N PRO A 139 -19.98 -6.37 1.65
CA PRO A 139 -20.93 -6.35 2.74
C PRO A 139 -22.33 -5.93 2.25
N VAL A 140 -23.34 -6.25 3.04
CA VAL A 140 -24.68 -5.67 2.90
C VAL A 140 -24.66 -4.30 3.59
N CYS A 141 -25.02 -3.25 2.86
CA CYS A 141 -24.97 -1.88 3.36
C CYS A 141 -26.34 -1.38 3.81
N ASN A 142 -26.38 -0.71 4.96
CA ASN A 142 -27.56 0.01 5.42
C ASN A 142 -27.49 1.47 4.94
N PRO A 143 -28.40 1.93 4.07
CA PRO A 143 -28.40 3.31 3.58
C PRO A 143 -28.68 4.36 4.67
N ASN A 144 -29.15 3.94 5.84
CA ASN A 144 -29.47 4.82 6.97
C ASN A 144 -28.33 4.91 7.99
N ASP A 145 -27.17 4.29 7.75
CA ASP A 145 -26.02 4.41 8.65
C ASP A 145 -25.53 5.86 8.70
N LEU A 146 -25.34 6.37 9.91
CA LEU A 146 -24.96 7.76 10.16
C LEU A 146 -23.44 8.01 10.06
N TYR A 147 -22.65 6.95 10.21
CA TYR A 147 -21.20 7.02 10.36
C TYR A 147 -20.49 6.13 9.35
N ARG A 148 -19.24 6.49 9.02
CA ARG A 148 -18.39 5.72 8.12
C ARG A 148 -17.97 4.42 8.81
N THR A 149 -17.96 3.32 8.06
CA THR A 149 -17.41 2.05 8.55
C THR A 149 -15.90 2.15 8.74
N ALA A 150 -15.34 1.31 9.62
CA ALA A 150 -13.92 1.37 9.95
C ALA A 150 -13.00 1.11 8.74
N ASN A 151 -13.41 0.23 7.82
CA ASN A 151 -12.63 -0.14 6.63
C ASN A 151 -13.04 0.66 5.38
N GLY A 152 -13.90 1.68 5.50
CA GLY A 152 -14.37 2.49 4.37
C GLY A 152 -15.37 1.79 3.44
N SER A 153 -15.78 0.56 3.74
CA SER A 153 -16.85 -0.12 3.00
C SER A 153 -18.20 0.58 3.16
N CYS A 154 -19.13 0.33 2.24
CA CYS A 154 -20.45 0.96 2.19
C CYS A 154 -20.45 2.48 1.97
N ASN A 155 -19.30 3.12 1.70
CA ASN A 155 -19.29 4.50 1.20
C ASN A 155 -20.02 4.64 -0.15
N ASN A 156 -19.94 3.60 -0.99
CA ASN A 156 -20.72 3.50 -2.20
C ASN A 156 -21.72 2.34 -2.09
N LEU A 157 -23.01 2.67 -2.02
CA LEU A 157 -24.08 1.67 -1.83
C LEU A 157 -24.25 0.72 -3.03
N ARG A 158 -23.82 1.13 -4.24
CA ARG A 158 -23.88 0.29 -5.45
C ARG A 158 -22.66 -0.62 -5.57
N ASN A 159 -21.51 -0.16 -5.09
CA ASN A 159 -20.24 -0.89 -5.10
C ASN A 159 -19.62 -0.83 -3.69
N PRO A 160 -20.09 -1.65 -2.73
CA PRO A 160 -19.75 -1.53 -1.32
C PRO A 160 -18.25 -1.54 -0.95
N LEU A 161 -17.39 -2.08 -1.84
CA LEU A 161 -15.96 -2.21 -1.61
C LEU A 161 -15.12 -1.13 -2.32
N TRP A 162 -15.74 -0.24 -3.10
CA TRP A 162 -15.03 0.83 -3.79
C TRP A 162 -14.40 1.80 -2.80
N GLY A 163 -13.06 1.77 -2.72
CA GLY A 163 -12.26 2.59 -1.81
C GLY A 163 -12.12 2.02 -0.40
N ALA A 164 -12.61 0.80 -0.14
CA ALA A 164 -12.40 0.13 1.14
C ALA A 164 -10.94 -0.29 1.33
N SER A 165 -10.46 -0.32 2.57
CA SER A 165 -9.16 -0.89 2.92
C SER A 165 -9.10 -2.38 2.60
N PHE A 166 -7.87 -2.88 2.45
CA PHE A 166 -7.56 -4.27 2.11
C PHE A 166 -8.18 -4.73 0.77
N THR A 167 -8.44 -3.76 -0.13
CA THR A 167 -8.80 -4.01 -1.53
C THR A 167 -7.64 -3.64 -2.45
N THR A 168 -7.79 -3.92 -3.74
CA THR A 168 -6.78 -3.60 -4.75
C THR A 168 -6.82 -2.11 -5.14
N GLN A 169 -5.64 -1.56 -5.45
CA GLN A 169 -5.53 -0.23 -6.04
C GLN A 169 -6.10 -0.24 -7.46
N ALA A 170 -6.87 0.79 -7.81
CA ALA A 170 -7.39 0.96 -9.16
C ALA A 170 -6.28 1.46 -10.12
N ARG A 171 -6.52 1.40 -11.43
CA ARG A 171 -5.53 1.84 -12.44
C ARG A 171 -6.10 2.89 -13.38
N PHE A 172 -5.26 3.84 -13.80
CA PHE A 172 -5.59 4.75 -14.90
C PHE A 172 -5.42 4.09 -16.27
N LEU A 173 -4.45 3.19 -16.39
CA LEU A 173 -4.09 2.48 -17.61
C LEU A 173 -3.91 0.99 -17.33
N PRO A 174 -4.05 0.11 -18.34
CA PRO A 174 -3.67 -1.29 -18.20
C PRO A 174 -2.24 -1.45 -17.68
N PRO A 175 -1.93 -2.52 -16.91
CA PRO A 175 -0.59 -2.75 -16.38
C PRO A 175 0.42 -3.05 -17.49
N ALA A 176 1.72 -2.95 -17.17
CA ALA A 176 2.83 -3.28 -18.06
C ALA A 176 3.90 -4.11 -17.31
N TYR A 177 3.72 -5.42 -17.33
CA TYR A 177 4.55 -6.44 -16.71
C TYR A 177 5.49 -7.13 -17.73
N GLY A 178 6.42 -7.95 -17.22
CA GLY A 178 7.48 -8.56 -18.01
C GLY A 178 7.17 -9.96 -18.55
N ASP A 179 6.09 -10.59 -18.09
CA ASP A 179 5.67 -11.92 -18.55
C ASP A 179 4.83 -11.86 -19.84
N ALA A 180 4.77 -12.98 -20.57
CA ALA A 180 4.20 -13.08 -21.90
C ALA A 180 2.73 -12.66 -22.00
N PHE A 181 1.97 -12.81 -20.91
CA PHE A 181 0.54 -12.49 -20.85
C PHE A 181 0.25 -11.20 -20.08
N ASN A 182 1.28 -10.46 -19.67
CA ASN A 182 1.14 -9.21 -18.92
C ASN A 182 0.33 -9.38 -17.60
N LEU A 183 0.44 -10.54 -16.96
CA LEU A 183 -0.30 -10.90 -15.75
C LEU A 183 0.43 -10.54 -14.46
N GLY A 184 1.71 -10.15 -14.52
CA GLY A 184 2.46 -9.68 -13.35
C GLY A 184 3.14 -10.78 -12.56
N LEU A 185 3.38 -11.93 -13.18
CA LEU A 185 4.26 -12.95 -12.64
C LEU A 185 5.71 -12.44 -12.62
N LEU A 186 6.13 -11.73 -13.66
CA LEU A 186 7.48 -11.17 -13.77
C LEU A 186 7.47 -9.63 -13.81
N PRO A 187 8.39 -8.96 -13.09
CA PRO A 187 8.55 -7.51 -13.22
C PRO A 187 9.06 -7.17 -14.62
N ARG A 188 8.66 -6.00 -15.13
CA ARG A 188 9.15 -5.49 -16.41
C ARG A 188 10.63 -5.11 -16.29
N ARG A 189 11.47 -5.70 -17.14
CA ARG A 189 12.94 -5.44 -17.20
C ARG A 189 13.42 -4.90 -18.54
N LYS A 190 12.55 -4.85 -19.55
CA LYS A 190 12.88 -4.40 -20.91
C LYS A 190 12.06 -3.18 -21.29
N SER A 191 12.68 -2.29 -22.05
CA SER A 191 12.04 -1.15 -22.70
C SER A 191 11.15 -1.61 -23.87
N ILE A 192 10.46 -0.66 -24.51
CA ILE A 192 9.69 -0.92 -25.74
C ILE A 192 10.59 -1.30 -26.93
N THR A 193 11.89 -1.01 -26.86
CA THR A 193 12.88 -1.38 -27.89
C THR A 193 13.53 -2.74 -27.62
N GLY A 194 13.13 -3.43 -26.55
CA GLY A 194 13.68 -4.73 -26.15
C GLY A 194 14.99 -4.67 -25.37
N LEU A 195 15.59 -3.48 -25.21
CA LEU A 195 16.80 -3.26 -24.42
C LEU A 195 16.49 -3.31 -22.91
N PRO A 196 17.45 -3.69 -22.05
CA PRO A 196 17.30 -3.62 -20.60
C PRO A 196 16.95 -2.20 -20.11
N LEU A 197 16.06 -2.11 -19.12
CA LEU A 197 15.82 -0.86 -18.41
C LEU A 197 17.03 -0.52 -17.53
N PRO A 198 17.38 0.77 -17.36
CA PRO A 198 18.46 1.18 -16.47
C PRO A 198 18.15 0.81 -15.01
N SER A 199 19.20 0.59 -14.21
CA SER A 199 19.04 0.35 -12.77
C SER A 199 18.41 1.58 -12.10
N PRO A 200 17.46 1.40 -11.16
CA PRO A 200 16.95 2.50 -10.35
C PRO A 200 18.07 3.25 -9.60
N ARG A 201 19.12 2.55 -9.17
CA ARG A 201 20.27 3.18 -8.51
C ARG A 201 21.12 4.01 -9.45
N ASP A 202 21.32 3.55 -10.68
CA ASP A 202 22.05 4.32 -11.70
C ASP A 202 21.31 5.63 -12.01
N ILE A 203 19.99 5.56 -12.16
CA ILE A 203 19.14 6.75 -12.32
C ILE A 203 19.28 7.67 -11.10
N SER A 204 19.25 7.10 -9.89
CA SER A 204 19.37 7.89 -8.65
C SER A 204 20.71 8.62 -8.55
N ASN A 205 21.82 7.93 -8.81
CA ASN A 205 23.15 8.50 -8.77
C ASN A 205 23.35 9.55 -9.88
N ALA A 206 22.76 9.35 -11.06
CA ALA A 206 22.91 10.26 -12.19
C ALA A 206 22.02 11.51 -12.11
N LEU A 207 20.80 11.41 -11.56
CA LEU A 207 19.80 12.49 -11.60
C LEU A 207 19.56 13.19 -10.26
N PHE A 208 19.70 12.48 -9.13
CA PHE A 208 19.30 12.99 -7.81
C PHE A 208 20.48 13.27 -6.88
N ASN A 209 21.70 12.89 -7.25
CA ASN A 209 22.90 13.23 -6.47
C ASN A 209 23.35 14.67 -6.77
N THR A 210 22.87 15.62 -5.97
CA THR A 210 23.18 17.05 -6.13
C THR A 210 24.44 17.50 -5.40
N GLY A 211 25.10 16.60 -4.64
CA GLY A 211 26.34 16.87 -3.88
C GLY A 211 26.24 17.96 -2.81
N THR A 212 25.07 18.57 -2.64
CA THR A 212 24.81 19.71 -1.75
C THR A 212 23.40 19.63 -1.20
N SER A 213 23.18 20.15 0.01
CA SER A 213 21.82 20.25 0.55
C SER A 213 21.03 21.27 -0.29
N PRO A 214 19.83 20.90 -0.80
CA PRO A 214 19.01 21.84 -1.55
C PRO A 214 18.65 23.06 -0.68
N PRO A 215 18.55 24.26 -1.27
CA PRO A 215 18.24 25.46 -0.51
C PRO A 215 16.84 25.36 0.10
N ARG A 216 16.67 25.90 1.31
CA ARG A 216 15.34 26.01 1.94
C ARG A 216 14.42 26.88 1.10
N SER A 217 13.15 26.45 0.99
CA SER A 217 12.12 27.29 0.41
C SER A 217 11.97 28.57 1.21
N LYS A 218 11.87 29.71 0.52
CA LYS A 218 11.54 31.02 1.13
C LYS A 218 10.03 31.25 1.25
N ARG A 219 9.22 30.38 0.64
CA ARG A 219 7.77 30.54 0.53
C ARG A 219 6.99 29.53 1.38
N PHE A 220 7.55 28.34 1.59
CA PHE A 220 6.88 27.23 2.25
C PHE A 220 7.67 26.77 3.45
N ASN A 221 6.96 26.37 4.50
CA ASN A 221 7.54 25.82 5.71
C ASN A 221 7.48 24.28 5.68
N ILE A 222 8.05 23.65 6.71
CA ILE A 222 8.16 22.19 6.82
C ILE A 222 6.80 21.49 7.01
N ALA A 223 5.76 22.21 7.42
CA ALA A 223 4.42 21.65 7.58
C ALA A 223 3.86 21.19 6.23
N LEU A 224 4.17 21.89 5.12
CA LEU A 224 3.78 21.45 3.78
C LEU A 224 4.28 20.02 3.49
N THR A 225 5.53 19.73 3.83
CA THR A 225 6.13 18.41 3.59
C THR A 225 5.49 17.32 4.44
N HIS A 226 5.43 17.50 5.76
CA HIS A 226 5.01 16.42 6.66
C HIS A 226 3.49 16.31 6.81
N PHE A 227 2.72 17.40 6.61
CA PHE A 227 1.28 17.28 6.44
C PHE A 227 0.95 16.56 5.12
N GLY A 228 1.72 16.80 4.04
CA GLY A 228 1.63 16.01 2.82
C GLY A 228 1.84 14.52 3.03
N GLN A 229 2.85 14.14 3.82
CA GLN A 229 3.11 12.76 4.22
C GLN A 229 1.97 12.17 5.08
N PHE A 230 1.45 12.95 6.04
CA PHE A 230 0.29 12.54 6.85
C PHE A 230 -0.94 12.26 5.97
N ILE A 231 -1.17 13.06 4.93
CA ILE A 231 -2.23 12.81 3.94
C ILE A 231 -1.96 11.54 3.11
N ASP A 232 -0.72 11.30 2.63
CA ASP A 232 -0.36 10.04 1.92
C ASP A 232 -0.71 8.82 2.77
N HIS A 233 -0.38 8.89 4.05
CA HIS A 233 -0.60 7.79 4.99
C HIS A 233 -2.08 7.54 5.30
N ASP A 234 -2.97 8.48 4.98
CA ASP A 234 -4.41 8.33 5.14
C ASP A 234 -5.05 7.53 4.00
N PHE A 235 -4.60 7.72 2.75
CA PHE A 235 -5.26 7.10 1.59
C PHE A 235 -4.49 5.94 0.94
N VAL A 236 -3.22 5.74 1.29
CA VAL A 236 -2.43 4.62 0.74
C VAL A 236 -1.41 4.01 1.70
N SER A 237 -1.41 2.69 1.76
CA SER A 237 -0.32 1.89 2.29
C SER A 237 -0.25 0.57 1.53
N THR A 238 0.91 0.26 0.95
CA THR A 238 1.07 -0.93 0.11
C THR A 238 2.02 -1.92 0.79
N PRO A 239 1.53 -3.06 1.31
CA PRO A 239 2.39 -4.00 2.03
C PRO A 239 3.38 -4.66 1.07
N ILE A 240 4.47 -5.22 1.61
CA ILE A 240 5.38 -6.13 0.89
C ILE A 240 5.09 -7.59 1.23
N LEU A 241 5.55 -8.51 0.39
CA LEU A 241 5.57 -9.95 0.68
C LEU A 241 6.54 -10.28 1.83
N ARG A 242 6.16 -11.22 2.71
CA ARG A 242 6.95 -11.66 3.88
C ARG A 242 6.90 -13.19 4.01
N ASP A 243 7.89 -13.76 4.71
CA ASP A 243 7.91 -15.18 5.11
C ASP A 243 7.41 -15.30 6.55
N GLY A 244 6.08 -15.43 6.72
CA GLY A 244 5.44 -15.23 8.01
C GLY A 244 5.77 -13.83 8.54
N ASP A 245 6.29 -13.73 9.77
CA ASP A 245 6.66 -12.44 10.37
C ASP A 245 8.01 -11.90 9.88
N LYS A 246 8.77 -12.64 9.06
CA LYS A 246 10.13 -12.26 8.64
C LYS A 246 10.16 -11.56 7.29
N ASP A 247 11.01 -10.54 7.21
CA ASP A 247 11.34 -9.88 5.94
C ASP A 247 12.10 -10.82 5.01
N ILE A 248 11.80 -10.74 3.70
CA ILE A 248 12.50 -11.52 2.67
C ILE A 248 13.82 -10.81 2.32
N ASP A 249 14.95 -11.48 2.53
CA ASP A 249 16.25 -10.99 2.06
C ASP A 249 16.50 -11.35 0.60
N CYS A 250 16.45 -10.35 -0.27
CA CYS A 250 16.64 -10.48 -1.72
C CYS A 250 18.09 -10.32 -2.19
N CYS A 251 19.06 -10.21 -1.28
CA CYS A 251 20.47 -10.03 -1.58
C CYS A 251 21.36 -11.21 -1.15
N ILE A 252 20.78 -12.33 -0.70
CA ILE A 252 21.53 -13.53 -0.32
C ILE A 252 22.27 -14.08 -1.55
N VAL A 253 23.59 -13.89 -1.53
CA VAL A 253 24.54 -14.48 -2.48
C VAL A 253 24.68 -15.95 -2.10
N ASN A 254 24.24 -16.89 -2.97
CA ASN A 254 24.36 -18.36 -2.90
C ASN A 254 23.05 -19.17 -2.81
N THR A 255 21.86 -18.57 -2.93
CA THR A 255 20.64 -19.37 -3.18
C THR A 255 20.41 -19.54 -4.69
N PRO A 256 20.27 -20.77 -5.22
CA PRO A 256 20.04 -21.04 -6.64
C PRO A 256 18.68 -20.58 -7.18
N VAL A 257 17.85 -19.93 -6.35
CA VAL A 257 16.47 -19.60 -6.70
C VAL A 257 16.30 -18.08 -6.64
N SER A 258 16.23 -17.46 -7.81
CA SER A 258 15.63 -16.14 -7.97
C SER A 258 14.18 -16.22 -7.51
N ARG A 259 13.92 -15.87 -6.25
CA ARG A 259 12.57 -15.82 -5.68
C ARG A 259 11.68 -14.89 -6.52
N PRO A 260 10.47 -15.30 -6.94
CA PRO A 260 9.54 -14.45 -7.71
C PRO A 260 9.15 -13.15 -6.99
N GLU A 261 9.25 -13.14 -5.66
CA GLU A 261 8.98 -12.00 -4.79
C GLU A 261 10.12 -10.97 -4.80
N CYS A 262 11.33 -11.38 -5.19
CA CYS A 262 12.50 -10.53 -5.18
C CYS A 262 12.70 -9.77 -6.49
N PHE A 263 12.98 -8.48 -6.36
CA PHE A 263 13.38 -7.62 -7.47
C PHE A 263 14.54 -6.70 -7.07
N SER A 264 15.53 -7.28 -6.40
CA SER A 264 16.78 -6.61 -6.04
C SER A 264 17.55 -6.14 -7.27
N PHE A 265 18.35 -5.11 -7.08
CA PHE A 265 19.25 -4.57 -8.11
C PHE A 265 20.65 -4.39 -7.55
N ARG A 266 21.64 -4.53 -8.44
CA ARG A 266 23.05 -4.33 -8.10
C ARG A 266 23.34 -2.84 -7.98
N THR A 267 24.20 -2.50 -7.04
CA THR A 267 24.74 -1.15 -6.92
C THR A 267 26.04 -1.04 -7.73
N PRO A 268 26.38 0.16 -8.25
CA PRO A 268 27.66 0.39 -8.91
C PRO A 268 28.85 0.13 -7.97
N PRO A 269 30.03 -0.25 -8.51
CA PRO A 269 31.26 -0.30 -7.72
C PRO A 269 31.55 1.03 -7.01
N GLY A 270 31.88 0.99 -5.72
CA GLY A 270 32.18 2.17 -4.92
C GLY A 270 30.94 2.89 -4.33
N ASP A 271 29.73 2.38 -4.58
CA ASP A 271 28.52 2.89 -3.93
C ASP A 271 28.54 2.60 -2.43
N PHE A 272 28.06 3.56 -1.61
CA PHE A 272 27.98 3.41 -0.16
C PHE A 272 26.95 2.34 0.26
N ILE A 273 25.95 2.11 -0.58
CA ILE A 273 25.06 0.97 -0.46
C ILE A 273 25.83 -0.22 -1.03
N ARG A 274 26.09 -1.25 -0.19
CA ARG A 274 26.72 -2.54 -0.54
C ARG A 274 26.33 -3.04 -1.94
N THR A 275 27.06 -4.00 -2.50
CA THR A 275 26.90 -4.54 -3.88
C THR A 275 25.47 -4.91 -4.35
N CYS A 276 24.50 -5.06 -3.44
CA CYS A 276 23.10 -5.34 -3.73
C CYS A 276 22.17 -4.49 -2.85
N MET A 277 21.14 -3.91 -3.45
CA MET A 277 20.02 -3.31 -2.74
C MET A 277 18.83 -4.27 -2.77
N PRO A 278 18.39 -4.80 -1.61
CA PRO A 278 17.27 -5.72 -1.55
C PRO A 278 15.98 -4.95 -1.80
N PHE A 279 15.12 -5.56 -2.62
CA PHE A 279 13.82 -4.99 -2.93
C PHE A 279 12.84 -6.14 -3.06
N VAL A 280 11.87 -6.17 -2.16
CA VAL A 280 10.76 -7.13 -2.17
C VAL A 280 9.59 -6.50 -2.89
N ARG A 281 8.98 -7.23 -3.82
CA ARG A 281 7.81 -6.74 -4.54
C ARG A 281 6.63 -6.58 -3.57
N SER A 282 5.87 -5.50 -3.76
CA SER A 282 4.61 -5.25 -3.06
C SER A 282 3.68 -6.45 -3.10
N ASP A 283 3.02 -6.78 -1.99
CA ASP A 283 1.96 -7.78 -1.99
C ASP A 283 0.78 -7.30 -2.85
N PHE A 284 -0.03 -8.25 -3.28
CA PHE A 284 -1.04 -8.06 -4.30
C PHE A 284 -2.27 -8.88 -3.98
N GLY A 285 -3.42 -8.27 -4.21
CA GLY A 285 -4.70 -8.85 -3.86
C GLY A 285 -5.44 -9.34 -5.07
N VAL A 286 -6.72 -9.58 -4.86
CA VAL A 286 -7.66 -9.93 -5.89
C VAL A 286 -8.85 -8.98 -5.86
N GLU A 287 -9.38 -8.66 -7.03
CA GLU A 287 -10.64 -7.92 -7.14
C GLU A 287 -11.79 -8.70 -6.47
N PRO A 288 -12.82 -8.02 -5.94
CA PRO A 288 -13.97 -8.67 -5.33
C PRO A 288 -14.57 -9.78 -6.20
N GLY A 289 -14.81 -10.95 -5.59
CA GLY A 289 -15.33 -12.13 -6.29
C GLY A 289 -14.29 -12.93 -7.07
N CYS A 290 -12.99 -12.74 -6.81
CA CYS A 290 -11.88 -13.46 -7.44
C CYS A 290 -11.89 -13.46 -8.98
N VAL A 291 -12.06 -12.28 -9.55
CA VAL A 291 -12.05 -12.11 -11.02
C VAL A 291 -10.67 -12.46 -11.58
N PRO A 292 -10.56 -13.26 -12.66
CA PRO A 292 -9.29 -13.52 -13.33
C PRO A 292 -8.70 -12.22 -13.85
N GLY A 293 -7.38 -12.05 -13.70
CA GLY A 293 -6.73 -10.82 -14.11
C GLY A 293 -5.27 -10.72 -13.70
N PRO A 294 -4.64 -9.59 -14.05
CA PRO A 294 -3.26 -9.33 -13.71
C PRO A 294 -3.10 -8.94 -12.23
N ARG A 295 -1.87 -9.04 -11.74
CA ARG A 295 -1.44 -8.58 -10.42
C ARG A 295 -1.88 -7.13 -10.14
N ASN A 296 -2.65 -6.93 -9.07
CA ASN A 296 -3.00 -5.60 -8.54
C ASN A 296 -2.59 -5.47 -7.07
N GLN A 297 -1.87 -4.40 -6.74
CA GLN A 297 -1.30 -4.20 -5.40
C GLN A 297 -2.41 -3.91 -4.37
N ILE A 298 -2.26 -4.45 -3.16
CA ILE A 298 -3.19 -4.21 -2.04
C ILE A 298 -3.03 -2.75 -1.59
N ASN A 299 -4.13 -2.12 -1.20
CA ASN A 299 -4.11 -0.93 -0.36
C ASN A 299 -4.61 -1.30 1.04
N GLN A 300 -3.77 -1.16 2.06
CA GLN A 300 -4.18 -1.35 3.46
C GLN A 300 -5.01 -0.16 3.96
N ARG A 301 -4.97 1.01 3.33
CA ARG A 301 -5.74 2.19 3.76
C ARG A 301 -7.10 2.26 3.09
N THR A 302 -8.04 2.95 3.74
CA THR A 302 -9.22 3.49 3.04
C THR A 302 -8.72 4.43 1.94
N SER A 303 -9.41 4.52 0.81
CA SER A 303 -8.97 5.40 -0.29
C SER A 303 -9.59 6.80 -0.23
N VAL A 304 -10.59 6.97 0.64
CA VAL A 304 -11.21 8.26 0.92
C VAL A 304 -10.44 8.96 2.04
N LEU A 305 -10.44 10.29 2.03
CA LEU A 305 -9.83 11.09 3.09
C LEU A 305 -10.71 11.06 4.34
N ASP A 306 -10.55 10.06 5.19
CA ASP A 306 -11.37 9.83 6.38
C ASP A 306 -10.58 9.75 7.69
N LEU A 307 -9.31 10.20 7.66
CA LEU A 307 -8.45 10.28 8.83
C LEU A 307 -8.18 8.88 9.44
N SER A 308 -8.23 7.84 8.61
CA SER A 308 -7.83 6.47 8.96
C SER A 308 -6.39 6.41 9.48
N VAL A 309 -5.52 7.35 9.08
CA VAL A 309 -4.18 7.53 9.64
C VAL A 309 -4.17 7.75 11.18
N THR A 310 -5.25 8.31 11.73
CA THR A 310 -5.45 8.49 13.18
C THR A 310 -6.34 7.40 13.77
N TYR A 311 -7.43 7.04 13.09
CA TYR A 311 -8.46 6.17 13.65
C TYR A 311 -8.28 4.67 13.37
N GLY A 312 -7.43 4.31 12.42
CA GLY A 312 -7.31 2.94 11.93
C GLY A 312 -8.38 2.58 10.91
N ASN A 313 -8.18 1.43 10.29
CA ASN A 313 -8.83 0.91 9.09
C ASN A 313 -9.55 -0.45 9.34
N THR A 314 -9.59 -0.92 10.59
CA THR A 314 -10.30 -2.11 11.05
C THR A 314 -11.07 -1.79 12.33
N LEU A 315 -12.22 -2.43 12.56
CA LEU A 315 -13.03 -2.15 13.76
C LEU A 315 -12.25 -2.42 15.04
N ASP A 316 -11.60 -3.59 15.12
CA ASP A 316 -10.75 -3.97 16.25
C ASP A 316 -9.64 -2.93 16.46
N GLY A 317 -8.98 -2.47 15.39
CA GLY A 317 -7.96 -1.43 15.46
C GLY A 317 -8.49 -0.10 15.99
N GLN A 318 -9.70 0.31 15.60
CA GLN A 318 -10.31 1.53 16.15
C GLN A 318 -10.64 1.37 17.63
N MET A 319 -11.20 0.22 18.04
CA MET A 319 -11.50 -0.07 19.45
C MET A 319 -10.23 -0.06 20.29
N ASP A 320 -9.16 -0.63 19.78
CA ASP A 320 -7.82 -0.71 20.39
C ASP A 320 -7.16 0.65 20.65
N LEU A 321 -7.62 1.70 19.96
CA LEU A 321 -7.11 3.06 20.07
C LEU A 321 -7.97 3.94 20.99
N ARG A 322 -9.10 3.42 21.49
CA ARG A 322 -10.09 4.18 22.26
C ARG A 322 -9.94 3.94 23.75
N GLU A 323 -10.19 4.99 24.52
CA GLU A 323 -10.44 4.85 25.95
C GLU A 323 -11.88 4.37 26.16
N ASN A 324 -12.03 3.27 26.91
CA ASN A 324 -13.29 2.53 26.96
C ASN A 324 -14.43 3.38 27.54
N GLY A 325 -15.51 3.55 26.76
CA GLY A 325 -16.73 4.22 27.18
C GLY A 325 -16.66 5.76 27.30
N THR A 326 -15.50 6.39 27.08
CA THR A 326 -15.37 7.86 27.26
C THR A 326 -15.55 8.63 25.96
N GLY A 327 -15.48 7.95 24.82
CA GLY A 327 -15.46 8.55 23.49
C GLY A 327 -14.09 9.09 23.05
N ARG A 328 -13.10 9.10 23.95
CA ARG A 328 -11.74 9.59 23.70
C ARG A 328 -10.87 8.54 23.02
N LEU A 329 -9.80 9.01 22.39
CA LEU A 329 -8.64 8.18 22.03
C LEU A 329 -7.68 8.07 23.22
N LEU A 330 -7.00 6.92 23.31
CA LEU A 330 -5.94 6.68 24.29
C LEU A 330 -4.81 7.69 24.13
N GLU A 331 -4.39 8.30 25.24
CA GLU A 331 -3.23 9.19 25.30
C GLU A 331 -2.08 8.51 26.06
N GLY A 332 -0.86 8.73 25.59
CA GLY A 332 0.35 8.45 26.37
C GLY A 332 0.64 9.55 27.39
N LEU A 333 1.76 9.41 28.12
CA LEU A 333 2.26 10.44 29.02
C LEU A 333 2.44 11.77 28.26
N ASN A 334 2.13 12.91 28.89
CA ASN A 334 2.18 14.25 28.25
C ASN A 334 1.25 14.41 27.03
N ARG A 335 0.14 13.65 26.97
CA ARG A 335 -0.82 13.69 25.84
C ARG A 335 -0.17 13.41 24.48
N ILE A 336 0.88 12.59 24.44
CA ILE A 336 1.47 12.09 23.18
C ILE A 336 0.74 10.82 22.74
N LEU A 337 1.16 10.21 21.64
CA LEU A 337 0.63 8.92 21.22
C LEU A 337 0.85 7.84 22.30
N PRO A 338 -0.11 6.92 22.50
CA PRO A 338 0.06 5.82 23.45
C PRO A 338 1.18 4.87 23.02
N ASP A 339 1.73 4.13 23.97
CA ASP A 339 2.76 3.13 23.71
C ASP A 339 2.18 1.95 22.91
N GLY A 340 2.90 1.54 21.87
CA GLY A 340 2.60 0.37 21.07
C GLY A 340 3.24 -0.91 21.59
N PRO A 341 2.80 -2.08 21.08
CA PRO A 341 3.47 -3.33 21.37
C PRO A 341 4.92 -3.26 20.87
N PRO A 342 5.86 -3.95 21.53
CA PRO A 342 7.22 -4.10 21.02
C PRO A 342 7.18 -4.74 19.64
N GLY A 343 7.83 -4.14 18.66
CA GLY A 343 7.75 -4.61 17.28
C GLY A 343 8.40 -3.66 16.30
N SER A 344 8.64 -4.15 15.09
CA SER A 344 9.52 -3.63 14.04
C SER A 344 9.21 -2.23 13.48
N GLU A 345 8.51 -1.36 14.18
CA GLU A 345 8.02 -0.07 13.67
C GLU A 345 8.69 1.15 14.32
N CYS A 346 9.59 0.91 15.27
CA CYS A 346 10.51 1.91 15.81
C CYS A 346 11.91 1.30 15.96
N LEU A 347 12.92 2.11 16.32
CA LEU A 347 14.28 1.63 16.58
C LEU A 347 14.32 0.58 17.71
N ASN A 348 15.19 -0.43 17.55
CA ASN A 348 15.34 -1.48 18.54
C ASN A 348 15.73 -0.90 19.91
N GLY A 349 15.05 -1.36 20.96
CA GLY A 349 15.25 -0.87 22.32
C GLY A 349 14.48 0.41 22.66
N GLU A 350 13.67 0.93 21.73
CA GLU A 350 12.72 2.02 22.01
C GLU A 350 11.28 1.52 22.17
N THR A 351 10.47 2.31 22.88
CA THR A 351 9.02 2.07 23.00
C THR A 351 8.30 2.74 21.83
N CYS A 352 7.78 1.93 20.91
CA CYS A 352 7.09 2.42 19.72
C CYS A 352 5.80 3.17 20.07
N PHE A 353 5.33 4.03 19.17
CA PHE A 353 4.01 4.64 19.26
C PHE A 353 2.92 3.73 18.67
N LYS A 354 1.70 3.83 19.21
CA LYS A 354 0.48 3.24 18.67
C LYS A 354 -0.37 4.35 18.05
N SER A 355 -0.81 4.14 16.81
CA SER A 355 -1.70 5.05 16.08
C SER A 355 -2.57 4.25 15.10
N GLY A 356 -3.43 4.94 14.34
CA GLY A 356 -4.23 4.36 13.26
C GLY A 356 -3.43 3.95 12.03
N ASP A 357 -2.17 4.38 11.93
CA ASP A 357 -1.19 3.97 10.93
C ASP A 357 0.02 3.28 11.60
N ASN A 358 0.69 2.42 10.83
CA ASN A 358 1.85 1.62 11.25
C ASN A 358 3.19 2.34 11.11
N ARG A 359 3.21 3.56 10.57
CA ARG A 359 4.43 4.37 10.34
C ARG A 359 4.42 5.70 11.12
N PRO A 360 3.84 5.80 12.34
CA PRO A 360 3.69 7.11 13.00
C PRO A 360 5.03 7.68 13.46
N ALA A 361 6.05 6.84 13.63
CA ALA A 361 7.38 7.20 14.08
C ALA A 361 8.41 7.30 12.95
N GLU A 362 7.99 7.27 11.67
CA GLU A 362 8.93 7.30 10.54
C GLU A 362 9.88 8.49 10.65
N VAL A 363 9.36 9.68 10.93
CA VAL A 363 10.13 10.88 11.26
C VAL A 363 9.37 11.69 12.32
N PRO A 364 10.05 12.45 13.20
CA PRO A 364 9.41 13.14 14.32
C PRO A 364 8.33 14.14 13.89
N MET A 365 8.55 14.86 12.78
CA MET A 365 7.54 15.82 12.28
C MET A 365 6.25 15.15 11.78
N LEU A 366 6.32 13.90 11.31
CA LEU A 366 5.12 13.10 11.04
C LEU A 366 4.42 12.74 12.35
N THR A 367 5.18 12.28 13.35
CA THR A 367 4.64 11.96 14.69
C THR A 367 3.92 13.15 15.32
N VAL A 368 4.45 14.36 15.17
CA VAL A 368 3.80 15.59 15.64
C VAL A 368 2.41 15.77 15.02
N ASN A 369 2.23 15.49 13.72
CA ASN A 369 0.91 15.54 13.09
C ASN A 369 -0.05 14.51 13.72
N HIS A 370 0.39 13.27 13.92
CA HIS A 370 -0.42 12.26 14.62
C HIS A 370 -0.86 12.73 16.02
N ILE A 371 0.04 13.36 16.79
CA ILE A 371 -0.27 13.89 18.13
C ILE A 371 -1.27 15.04 18.06
N ILE A 372 -1.14 15.95 17.09
CA ILE A 372 -2.07 17.08 16.91
C ILE A 372 -3.50 16.56 16.69
N PHE A 373 -3.68 15.63 15.74
CA PHE A 373 -5.02 15.10 15.43
C PHE A 373 -5.59 14.21 16.56
N LEU A 374 -4.74 13.50 17.30
CA LEU A 374 -5.15 12.79 18.52
C LEU A 374 -5.68 13.76 19.58
N ARG A 375 -4.91 14.81 19.90
CA ARG A 375 -5.28 15.81 20.89
C ARG A 375 -6.57 16.54 20.50
N GLU A 376 -6.69 16.93 19.23
CA GLU A 376 -7.88 17.64 18.74
C GLU A 376 -9.14 16.77 18.82
N HIS A 377 -9.04 15.46 18.52
CA HIS A 377 -10.18 14.55 18.72
C HIS A 377 -10.65 14.58 20.18
N ASN A 378 -9.72 14.44 21.12
CA ASN A 378 -10.04 14.44 22.55
C ASN A 378 -10.60 15.78 23.03
N ASP A 379 -10.10 16.89 22.49
CA ASP A 379 -10.63 18.23 22.79
C ASP A 379 -12.04 18.43 22.23
N ILE A 380 -12.35 17.88 21.04
CA ILE A 380 -13.72 17.87 20.48
C ILE A 380 -14.65 17.02 21.35
N VAL A 381 -14.21 15.86 21.85
CA VAL A 381 -15.01 15.02 22.76
C VAL A 381 -15.40 15.80 24.02
N GLU A 382 -14.47 16.54 24.64
CA GLU A 382 -14.79 17.34 25.82
C GLU A 382 -15.75 18.50 25.50
N LYS A 383 -15.60 19.14 24.33
CA LYS A 383 -16.55 20.15 23.86
C LYS A 383 -17.95 19.56 23.68
N LEU A 384 -18.08 18.40 23.03
CA LEU A 384 -19.37 17.71 22.87
C LEU A 384 -19.97 17.32 24.24
N ARG A 385 -19.15 16.82 25.16
CA ARG A 385 -19.59 16.51 26.53
C ARG A 385 -20.14 17.74 27.25
N SER A 386 -19.52 18.90 27.08
CA SER A 386 -20.01 20.17 27.64
C SER A 386 -21.37 20.63 27.07
N LEU A 387 -21.73 20.14 25.87
CA LEU A 387 -23.02 20.38 25.23
C LEU A 387 -24.10 19.36 25.66
N GLY A 388 -23.78 18.43 26.55
CA GLY A 388 -24.73 17.46 27.13
C GLY A 388 -24.72 16.07 26.49
N TYR A 389 -23.79 15.77 25.59
CA TYR A 389 -23.59 14.42 25.08
C TYR A 389 -22.95 13.52 26.14
N THR A 390 -23.53 12.35 26.39
CA THR A 390 -23.08 11.43 27.45
C THR A 390 -22.72 10.03 26.94
N ASP A 391 -23.23 9.62 25.77
CA ASP A 391 -22.95 8.31 25.19
C ASP A 391 -21.55 8.28 24.55
N GLY A 392 -20.69 7.37 25.03
CA GLY A 392 -19.29 7.27 24.60
C GLY A 392 -19.12 6.88 23.13
N GLU A 393 -20.04 6.09 22.55
CA GLU A 393 -19.98 5.75 21.12
C GLU A 393 -20.36 6.95 20.27
N GLN A 394 -21.45 7.64 20.60
CA GLN A 394 -21.87 8.86 19.93
C GLN A 394 -20.79 9.95 20.01
N LEU A 395 -20.19 10.16 21.19
CA LEU A 395 -19.09 11.11 21.38
C LEU A 395 -17.91 10.81 20.44
N TYR A 396 -17.47 9.55 20.36
CA TYR A 396 -16.39 9.14 19.47
C TYR A 396 -16.73 9.39 18.00
N GLN A 397 -17.91 8.95 17.55
CA GLN A 397 -18.29 9.03 16.15
C GLN A 397 -18.52 10.48 15.69
N GLU A 398 -19.16 11.31 16.51
CA GLU A 398 -19.35 12.73 16.20
C GLU A 398 -18.03 13.49 16.22
N ALA A 399 -17.15 13.24 17.20
CA ALA A 399 -15.82 13.86 17.23
C ALA A 399 -14.98 13.45 16.00
N LYS A 400 -14.99 12.17 15.63
CA LYS A 400 -14.35 11.65 14.41
C LYS A 400 -14.90 12.32 13.15
N LYS A 401 -16.23 12.45 13.04
CA LYS A 401 -16.91 13.08 11.90
C LYS A 401 -16.55 14.56 11.76
N ILE A 402 -16.57 15.31 12.87
CA ILE A 402 -16.19 16.73 12.91
C ILE A 402 -14.72 16.89 12.51
N LEU A 403 -13.81 16.12 13.13
CA LEU A 403 -12.37 16.22 12.85
C LEU A 403 -12.04 15.82 11.41
N THR A 404 -12.73 14.83 10.86
CA THR A 404 -12.64 14.48 9.42
C THR A 404 -13.03 15.65 8.53
N GLY A 405 -14.09 16.38 8.87
CA GLY A 405 -14.51 17.58 8.15
C GLY A 405 -13.45 18.69 8.21
N ILE A 406 -12.85 18.94 9.39
CA ILE A 406 -11.76 19.90 9.58
C ILE A 406 -10.55 19.50 8.71
N TYR A 407 -10.13 18.25 8.77
CA TYR A 407 -9.03 17.71 7.98
C TYR A 407 -9.25 17.85 6.47
N GLN A 408 -10.42 17.46 5.97
CA GLN A 408 -10.78 17.67 4.57
C GLN A 408 -10.76 19.16 4.20
N HIS A 409 -11.28 20.03 5.07
CA HIS A 409 -11.26 21.47 4.82
C HIS A 409 -9.83 22.02 4.68
N ILE A 410 -8.91 21.64 5.57
CA ILE A 410 -7.48 22.03 5.49
C ILE A 410 -6.87 21.55 4.17
N ILE A 411 -7.16 20.30 3.76
CA ILE A 411 -6.60 19.75 2.52
C ILE A 411 -7.05 20.54 1.30
N TYR A 412 -8.35 20.76 1.14
CA TYR A 412 -8.91 21.39 -0.05
C TYR A 412 -8.75 22.92 -0.06
N SER A 413 -8.60 23.56 1.11
CA SER A 413 -8.54 25.03 1.22
C SER A 413 -7.13 25.57 1.40
N GLU A 414 -6.21 24.79 1.95
CA GLU A 414 -4.85 25.25 2.26
C GLU A 414 -3.76 24.42 1.57
N TYR A 415 -3.85 23.10 1.62
CA TYR A 415 -2.80 22.23 1.06
C TYR A 415 -2.84 22.14 -0.47
N LEU A 416 -3.97 21.71 -1.05
CA LEU A 416 -4.10 21.52 -2.50
C LEU A 416 -3.88 22.81 -3.32
N PRO A 417 -4.33 24.00 -2.90
CA PRO A 417 -4.02 25.24 -3.62
C PRO A 417 -2.51 25.52 -3.71
N VAL A 418 -1.74 25.17 -2.69
CA VAL A 418 -0.28 25.32 -2.70
C VAL A 418 0.38 24.36 -3.69
N ILE A 419 -0.14 23.13 -3.80
CA ILE A 419 0.42 22.09 -4.68
C ILE A 419 -0.01 22.26 -6.13
N LEU A 420 -1.29 22.51 -6.38
CA LEU A 420 -1.89 22.54 -7.71
C LEU A 420 -1.95 23.95 -8.33
N GLY A 421 -1.82 24.99 -7.50
CA GLY A 421 -2.07 26.38 -7.90
C GLY A 421 -3.53 26.64 -8.25
N ASP A 422 -3.86 27.90 -8.49
CA ASP A 422 -5.24 28.32 -8.79
C ASP A 422 -5.81 27.62 -10.04
N ILE A 423 -5.01 27.50 -11.09
CA ILE A 423 -5.42 26.85 -12.35
C ILE A 423 -5.81 25.39 -12.10
N GLY A 424 -5.01 24.64 -11.33
CA GLY A 424 -5.31 23.24 -11.01
C GLY A 424 -6.57 23.11 -10.16
N MET A 425 -6.72 23.98 -9.16
CA MET A 425 -7.93 24.01 -8.32
C MET A 425 -9.20 24.28 -9.15
N ASP A 426 -9.12 25.18 -10.14
CA ASP A 426 -10.27 25.56 -10.98
C ASP A 426 -10.60 24.48 -12.01
N ILE A 427 -9.61 23.92 -12.71
CA ILE A 427 -9.80 22.87 -13.72
C ILE A 427 -10.51 21.64 -13.13
N PHE A 428 -10.15 21.27 -11.89
CA PHE A 428 -10.70 20.10 -11.23
C PHE A 428 -11.89 20.42 -10.30
N GLY A 429 -12.30 21.69 -10.20
CA GLY A 429 -13.43 22.11 -9.36
C GLY A 429 -13.25 21.79 -7.88
N LEU A 430 -12.02 21.94 -7.35
CA LEU A 430 -11.64 21.47 -6.01
C LEU A 430 -11.82 22.54 -4.92
N ARG A 431 -12.27 23.75 -5.26
CA ARG A 431 -12.38 24.83 -4.28
C ARG A 431 -13.51 24.55 -3.28
N SER A 432 -13.14 24.56 -2.01
CA SER A 432 -14.08 24.57 -0.89
C SER A 432 -14.81 25.91 -0.82
N THR A 433 -16.09 25.91 -0.45
CA THR A 433 -16.87 27.12 -0.17
C THR A 433 -17.00 27.33 1.35
N PRO A 434 -17.03 28.58 1.85
CA PRO A 434 -17.19 28.84 3.29
C PRO A 434 -18.49 28.28 3.88
N THR A 435 -19.52 28.13 3.04
CA THR A 435 -20.82 27.55 3.41
C THR A 435 -21.33 26.61 2.32
N GLY A 436 -22.17 25.65 2.71
CA GLY A 436 -22.81 24.71 1.80
C GLY A 436 -21.87 23.63 1.24
N PHE A 437 -22.30 22.99 0.16
CA PHE A 437 -21.53 21.98 -0.56
C PHE A 437 -21.30 22.46 -1.99
N ASN A 438 -20.03 22.56 -2.41
CA ASN A 438 -19.67 22.90 -3.80
C ASN A 438 -19.55 21.66 -4.70
N THR A 439 -19.50 20.47 -4.11
CA THR A 439 -19.43 19.19 -4.83
C THR A 439 -20.61 18.30 -4.46
N GLN A 440 -21.17 17.61 -5.45
CA GLN A 440 -22.23 16.62 -5.25
C GLN A 440 -21.63 15.23 -5.27
N TYR A 441 -22.10 14.38 -4.36
CA TYR A 441 -21.74 12.96 -4.36
C TYR A 441 -22.19 12.29 -5.67
N ASN A 442 -21.26 11.64 -6.37
CA ASN A 442 -21.54 10.89 -7.58
C ASN A 442 -21.25 9.39 -7.36
N PRO A 443 -22.28 8.51 -7.29
CA PRO A 443 -22.10 7.09 -7.02
C PRO A 443 -21.43 6.31 -8.17
N SER A 444 -21.19 6.93 -9.33
CA SER A 444 -20.47 6.32 -10.44
C SER A 444 -18.97 6.57 -10.39
N VAL A 445 -18.48 7.42 -9.48
CA VAL A 445 -17.05 7.66 -9.30
C VAL A 445 -16.47 6.57 -8.40
N ASN A 446 -15.42 5.89 -8.87
CA ASN A 446 -14.65 4.94 -8.06
C ASN A 446 -13.53 5.69 -7.29
N PRO A 447 -13.64 5.85 -5.96
CA PRO A 447 -12.68 6.56 -5.13
C PRO A 447 -11.41 5.76 -4.81
N ALA A 448 -11.29 4.50 -5.26
CA ALA A 448 -10.11 3.68 -4.97
C ALA A 448 -8.81 4.37 -5.40
N THR A 449 -7.82 4.42 -4.50
CA THR A 449 -6.53 5.05 -4.81
C THR A 449 -5.94 4.43 -6.07
N ARG A 450 -5.56 5.29 -7.00
CA ARG A 450 -4.99 4.85 -8.28
C ARG A 450 -3.52 4.48 -8.08
N ASN A 451 -3.10 3.34 -8.61
CA ASN A 451 -1.76 2.80 -8.40
C ASN A 451 -0.65 3.77 -8.81
N ALA A 452 -0.78 4.43 -9.96
CA ALA A 452 0.19 5.44 -10.40
C ALA A 452 0.24 6.68 -9.47
N PHE A 453 -0.86 7.00 -8.79
CA PHE A 453 -0.91 8.10 -7.85
C PHE A 453 -0.17 7.75 -6.55
N GLY A 454 -0.52 6.65 -5.89
CA GLY A 454 0.08 6.24 -4.62
C GLY A 454 1.52 5.70 -4.74
N ALA A 455 1.88 5.09 -5.87
CA ALA A 455 3.23 4.55 -6.08
C ALA A 455 4.22 5.56 -6.66
N ALA A 456 3.76 6.61 -7.35
CA ALA A 456 4.64 7.55 -8.05
C ALA A 456 4.25 9.02 -7.88
N ALA A 457 3.07 9.44 -8.35
CA ALA A 457 2.76 10.87 -8.46
C ALA A 457 2.79 11.61 -7.11
N TYR A 458 2.20 11.03 -6.06
CA TYR A 458 2.15 11.66 -4.73
C TYR A 458 3.49 11.56 -3.98
N ARG A 459 4.47 10.81 -4.51
CA ARG A 459 5.84 10.74 -3.99
C ARG A 459 6.67 11.99 -4.32
N PHE A 460 6.09 12.99 -5.00
CA PHE A 460 6.74 14.30 -5.19
C PHE A 460 7.19 14.92 -3.85
N GLY A 461 6.48 14.63 -2.75
CA GLY A 461 6.83 15.07 -1.41
C GLY A 461 8.24 14.66 -0.96
N HIS A 462 8.80 13.57 -1.49
CA HIS A 462 10.18 13.17 -1.18
C HIS A 462 11.22 14.21 -1.65
N SER A 463 10.89 15.04 -2.66
CA SER A 463 11.75 16.16 -3.09
C SER A 463 11.67 17.38 -2.16
N LEU A 464 10.72 17.39 -1.21
CA LEU A 464 10.50 18.49 -0.26
C LEU A 464 11.15 18.23 1.11
N ILE A 465 11.76 17.05 1.30
CA ILE A 465 12.39 16.65 2.57
C ILE A 465 13.72 17.39 2.74
N GLY A 466 13.90 18.02 3.90
CA GLY A 466 15.16 18.68 4.27
C GLY A 466 16.17 17.71 4.88
N SER A 467 17.46 18.07 4.84
CA SER A 467 18.56 17.22 5.34
C SER A 467 18.67 17.14 6.87
N PHE A 468 17.96 18.00 7.62
CA PHE A 468 18.12 18.13 9.07
C PHE A 468 16.76 18.24 9.77
N VAL A 469 16.70 17.71 10.98
CA VAL A 469 15.67 17.98 11.97
C VAL A 469 16.19 19.03 12.93
N GLU A 470 15.42 20.10 13.13
CA GLU A 470 15.74 21.19 14.04
C GLU A 470 14.67 21.28 15.13
N SER A 471 15.10 21.43 16.39
CA SER A 471 14.23 21.73 17.53
C SER A 471 14.54 23.12 18.07
N PHE A 472 13.55 23.72 18.71
CA PHE A 472 13.62 25.10 19.22
C PHE A 472 12.95 25.17 20.60
N ASN A 473 13.41 26.10 21.43
CA ASN A 473 12.72 26.49 22.66
C ASN A 473 11.43 27.27 22.36
N GLU A 474 10.65 27.56 23.40
CA GLU A 474 9.42 28.36 23.30
C GLU A 474 9.65 29.76 22.71
N ASP A 475 10.83 30.34 22.90
CA ASP A 475 11.24 31.64 22.35
C ASP A 475 11.85 31.53 20.93
N PHE A 476 11.75 30.36 20.29
CA PHE A 476 12.34 30.03 19.00
C PHE A 476 13.88 30.08 18.94
N THR A 477 14.55 30.02 20.08
CA THR A 477 16.00 29.78 20.09
C THR A 477 16.31 28.34 19.69
N PRO A 478 17.27 28.09 18.76
CA PRO A 478 17.62 26.73 18.35
C PRO A 478 18.15 25.90 19.51
N LEU A 479 17.65 24.67 19.65
CA LEU A 479 18.10 23.70 20.64
C LEU A 479 19.06 22.69 20.01
N ASP A 480 18.53 21.81 19.15
CA ASP A 480 19.28 20.77 18.47
C ASP A 480 19.12 20.90 16.95
N LYS A 481 20.16 20.50 16.22
CA LYS A 481 20.13 20.32 14.77
C LYS A 481 20.89 19.05 14.43
N ASN A 482 20.17 18.02 14.02
CA ASN A 482 20.76 16.73 13.69
C ASN A 482 20.36 16.29 12.28
N PRO A 483 21.19 15.49 11.60
CA PRO A 483 20.87 14.91 10.31
C PRO A 483 19.54 14.13 10.34
N MET A 484 18.75 14.21 9.26
CA MET A 484 17.46 13.52 9.16
C MET A 484 17.60 12.00 9.36
N GLU A 485 18.70 11.42 8.88
CA GLU A 485 18.97 9.98 8.97
C GLU A 485 19.01 9.44 10.40
N ASP A 486 19.36 10.29 11.39
CA ASP A 486 19.44 9.91 12.80
C ASP A 486 18.06 9.82 13.47
N HIS A 487 17.01 10.29 12.80
CA HIS A 487 15.65 10.38 13.34
C HIS A 487 14.70 9.32 12.79
N PHE A 488 15.09 8.56 11.77
CA PHE A 488 14.20 7.56 11.19
C PHE A 488 13.81 6.52 12.23
N PHE A 489 12.50 6.33 12.44
CA PHE A 489 11.93 5.37 13.38
C PHE A 489 12.30 5.60 14.86
N SER A 490 12.89 6.75 15.21
CA SER A 490 13.19 7.09 16.61
C SER A 490 12.04 7.86 17.25
N THR A 491 11.64 7.41 18.42
CA THR A 491 10.64 8.06 19.30
C THR A 491 11.28 9.00 20.31
N ARG A 492 12.61 8.95 20.48
CA ARG A 492 13.34 9.70 21.53
C ARG A 492 13.11 11.20 21.43
N SER A 493 13.18 11.77 20.24
CA SER A 493 13.03 13.22 20.05
C SER A 493 11.67 13.74 20.48
N ILE A 494 10.62 12.93 20.35
CA ILE A 494 9.26 13.29 20.78
C ILE A 494 9.10 13.13 22.29
N ARG A 495 9.64 12.06 22.88
CA ARG A 495 9.51 11.76 24.32
C ARG A 495 10.39 12.61 25.24
N LYS A 496 11.30 13.42 24.69
CA LYS A 496 12.10 14.39 25.45
C LYS A 496 11.25 15.55 26.00
N PHE A 497 10.09 15.80 25.39
CA PHE A 497 9.13 16.84 25.73
C PHE A 497 7.86 16.19 26.30
#